data_AF-A0A438C3J0-F1
#
_entry.id   AF-A0A438C3J0-F1
#
_cell.length_a   1.000
_cell.length_b   1.000
_cell.length_c   1.000
_cell.angle_alpha   90.00
_cell.angle_beta   90.00
_cell.angle_gamma   90.00
#
_symmetry.space_group_name_H-M   'P 1'
#
loop_
_entity.id
_entity.type
_entity.pdbx_description
1 polymer ?
#
loop_
_entity_poly.entity_id
_entity_poly.type
_entity_poly.pdbx_seq_one_letter_code
_entity_poly.pdbx_strand_id
1 'polypeptide(L)'
;MFYQLLFQNRIGADIIMALDDVVRTTITGPRVEEAMYRTLRWIDRCIAAHKRPEEQNLFGIVQGGLDPVLRDICVRGLVDRKLPGYAIGGLSGGEDKNSFWRVVAQCTAALPDDKPRYVMVQMTLSFQDILYSNHLKFV
;
A
#
# COMPACT_ATOMS: atom_id res chain seq x y z
N MET A 1 -17.26 5.46 4.04
CA MET A 1 -15.86 5.92 3.84
C MET A 1 -15.39 6.88 4.93
N PHE A 2 -16.08 8.00 5.16
CA PHE A 2 -15.63 9.02 6.14
C PHE A 2 -15.41 8.51 7.56
N TYR A 3 -16.11 7.45 7.99
CA TYR A 3 -15.98 6.93 9.34
C TYR A 3 -14.62 6.28 9.65
N GLN A 4 -13.94 5.68 8.68
CA GLN A 4 -12.73 4.89 8.95
C GLN A 4 -11.57 5.75 9.50
N LEU A 5 -11.34 6.93 8.91
CA LEU A 5 -10.36 7.89 9.45
C LEU A 5 -10.77 8.45 10.81
N LEU A 6 -12.07 8.73 11.01
CA LEU A 6 -12.56 9.23 12.30
C LEU A 6 -12.31 8.23 13.42
N PHE A 7 -12.52 6.94 13.18
CA PHE A 7 -12.21 5.90 14.17
C PHE A 7 -10.72 5.81 14.46
N GLN A 8 -9.85 5.78 13.43
CA GLN A 8 -8.40 5.75 13.65
C GLN A 8 -7.89 7.02 14.37
N ASN A 9 -8.48 8.19 14.11
CA ASN A 9 -8.11 9.42 14.83
C ASN A 9 -8.51 9.38 16.31
N ARG A 10 -9.59 8.68 16.65
CA ARG A 10 -10.04 8.51 18.04
C ARG A 10 -9.27 7.42 18.78
N ILE A 11 -8.90 6.33 18.10
CA ILE A 11 -8.02 5.29 18.66
C ILE A 11 -6.66 5.90 19.02
N GLY A 12 -6.20 6.89 18.25
CA GLY A 12 -4.95 7.59 18.52
C GLY A 12 -3.71 6.78 18.15
N ALA A 13 -3.82 5.88 17.16
CA ALA A 13 -2.68 5.14 16.64
C ALA A 13 -1.66 6.05 15.96
N ASP A 14 -0.36 5.82 16.15
CA ASP A 14 0.72 6.63 15.58
C ASP A 14 0.84 6.50 14.05
N ILE A 15 0.43 5.35 13.51
CA ILE A 15 0.35 5.08 12.07
C ILE A 15 -1.08 4.65 11.75
N ILE A 16 -1.66 5.30 10.74
CA ILE A 16 -3.02 5.04 10.29
C ILE A 16 -3.01 4.69 8.80
N MET A 17 -3.83 3.72 8.40
CA MET A 17 -3.86 3.25 7.02
C MET A 17 -4.99 3.93 6.24
N ALA A 18 -4.72 4.35 5.00
CA ALA A 18 -5.76 4.80 4.09
C ALA A 18 -6.69 3.63 3.72
N LEU A 19 -7.97 3.92 3.52
CA LEU A 19 -8.89 2.92 2.97
C LEU A 19 -8.58 2.65 1.49
N ASP A 20 -8.56 1.37 1.12
CA ASP A 20 -8.31 0.91 -0.23
C ASP A 20 -9.38 -0.10 -0.70
N ASP A 21 -9.43 -0.33 -2.02
CA ASP A 21 -10.26 -1.35 -2.63
C ASP A 21 -9.39 -2.55 -3.04
N VAL A 22 -9.46 -3.61 -2.23
CA VAL A 22 -8.62 -4.80 -2.37
C VAL A 22 -9.27 -5.82 -3.28
N VAL A 23 -8.48 -6.33 -4.22
CA VAL A 23 -8.85 -7.40 -5.13
C VAL A 23 -7.89 -8.56 -4.95
N ARG A 24 -8.37 -9.81 -5.03
CA ARG A 24 -7.50 -11.00 -4.98
C ARG A 24 -6.55 -10.99 -6.17
N THR A 25 -5.29 -11.37 -5.96
CA THR A 25 -4.25 -11.42 -7.01
C THR A 25 -4.57 -12.39 -8.14
N THR A 26 -5.44 -13.37 -7.90
CA THR A 26 -5.92 -14.33 -8.91
C THR A 26 -6.99 -13.77 -9.84
N ILE A 27 -7.60 -12.62 -9.52
CA ILE A 27 -8.56 -11.96 -10.39
C ILE A 27 -7.80 -11.20 -11.48
N THR A 28 -8.22 -11.41 -12.73
CA THR A 28 -7.67 -10.72 -13.91
C THR A 28 -8.73 -9.84 -14.56
N GLY A 29 -8.29 -8.89 -15.40
CA GLY A 29 -9.18 -8.01 -16.15
C GLY A 29 -9.50 -6.67 -15.47
N PRO A 30 -10.55 -5.95 -15.92
CA PRO A 30 -10.76 -4.53 -15.63
C PRO A 30 -11.02 -4.22 -14.15
N ARG A 31 -11.42 -5.24 -13.36
CA ARG A 31 -11.70 -5.08 -11.93
C ARG A 31 -10.47 -4.62 -11.13
N VAL A 32 -9.27 -5.04 -11.52
CA VAL A 32 -8.01 -4.69 -10.84
C VAL A 32 -7.68 -3.22 -11.07
N GLU A 33 -7.80 -2.76 -12.32
CA GLU A 33 -7.61 -1.36 -12.70
C GLU A 33 -8.64 -0.46 -12.00
N GLU A 34 -9.92 -0.87 -11.99
CA GLU A 34 -10.98 -0.14 -11.31
C GLU A 34 -10.71 0.01 -9.80
N ALA A 35 -10.23 -1.06 -9.14
CA ALA A 35 -9.84 -1.04 -7.73
C ALA A 35 -8.69 -0.08 -7.48
N MET A 36 -7.65 -0.14 -8.31
CA MET A 36 -6.48 0.72 -8.19
C MET A 36 -6.87 2.20 -8.30
N TYR A 37 -7.66 2.58 -9.31
CA TYR A 37 -8.13 3.96 -9.43
C TYR A 37 -9.11 4.36 -8.34
N ARG A 38 -9.94 3.44 -7.83
CA ARG A 38 -10.81 3.70 -6.67
C ARG A 38 -9.98 3.99 -5.43
N THR A 39 -8.92 3.23 -5.17
CA THR A 39 -7.95 3.47 -4.09
C THR A 39 -7.30 4.85 -4.23
N LEU A 40 -6.88 5.25 -5.43
CA LEU A 40 -6.35 6.60 -5.68
C LEU A 40 -7.37 7.73 -5.42
N ARG A 41 -8.65 7.53 -5.76
CA ARG A 41 -9.70 8.50 -5.40
C ARG A 41 -9.99 8.51 -3.90
N TRP A 42 -9.81 7.38 -3.22
CA TRP A 42 -10.10 7.25 -1.80
C TRP A 42 -9.03 7.86 -0.91
N ILE A 43 -7.75 7.81 -1.31
CA ILE A 43 -6.68 8.48 -0.56
C ILE A 43 -6.91 9.99 -0.45
N ASP A 44 -7.39 10.67 -1.50
CA ASP A 44 -7.69 12.11 -1.44
C ASP A 44 -8.70 12.44 -0.35
N ARG A 45 -9.73 11.62 -0.25
CA ARG A 45 -10.77 11.75 0.77
C ARG A 45 -10.24 11.38 2.16
N CYS A 46 -9.30 10.43 2.26
CA CYS A 46 -8.63 10.09 3.51
C CYS A 46 -7.76 11.26 4.01
N ILE A 47 -6.99 11.88 3.12
CA ILE A 47 -6.19 13.08 3.41
C ILE A 47 -7.10 14.20 3.94
N ALA A 48 -8.21 14.49 3.26
CA ALA A 48 -9.16 15.52 3.69
C ALA A 48 -9.84 15.21 5.05
N ALA A 49 -10.07 13.93 5.33
CA ALA A 49 -10.73 13.47 6.56
C ALA A 49 -9.77 13.38 7.76
N HIS A 50 -8.47 13.26 7.54
CA HIS A 50 -7.48 13.13 8.61
C HIS A 50 -7.31 14.46 9.37
N LYS A 51 -7.56 14.44 10.68
CA LYS A 51 -7.55 15.66 11.52
C LYS A 51 -6.36 15.81 12.48
N ARG A 52 -5.41 14.87 12.48
CA ARG A 52 -4.27 14.85 13.43
C ARG A 52 -2.93 14.57 12.75
N PRO A 53 -2.54 15.33 11.70
CA PRO A 53 -1.33 15.04 10.91
C PRO A 53 -0.02 15.20 11.68
N GLU A 54 -0.01 15.98 12.76
CA GLU A 54 1.17 16.16 13.62
C GLU A 54 1.36 15.00 14.63
N GLU A 55 0.33 14.16 14.81
CA GLU A 55 0.32 13.10 15.82
C GLU A 55 0.18 11.70 15.21
N GLN A 56 -0.35 11.59 13.99
CA GLN A 56 -0.59 10.31 13.33
C GLN A 56 -0.15 10.36 11.87
N ASN A 57 0.56 9.33 11.44
CA ASN A 57 1.11 9.24 10.09
C ASN A 57 0.16 8.44 9.19
N LEU A 58 -0.45 9.11 8.20
CA LEU A 58 -1.32 8.47 7.21
C LEU A 58 -0.52 7.78 6.10
N PHE A 59 -0.61 6.46 6.03
CA PHE A 59 0.05 5.66 4.99
C PHE A 59 -0.90 5.38 3.82
N GLY A 60 -0.41 5.63 2.60
CA GLY A 60 -1.10 5.26 1.36
C GLY A 60 -0.79 3.81 0.98
N ILE A 61 -1.76 3.10 0.38
CA ILE A 61 -1.60 1.69 0.03
C ILE A 61 -1.51 1.53 -1.48
N VAL A 62 -0.36 1.07 -1.98
CA VAL A 62 -0.15 0.73 -3.38
C VAL A 62 -0.97 -0.51 -3.72
N GLN A 63 -1.82 -0.40 -4.74
CA GLN A 63 -2.63 -1.46 -5.33
C GLN A 63 -2.28 -1.68 -6.80
N GLY A 64 -2.87 -2.68 -7.44
CA GLY A 64 -2.62 -3.03 -8.85
C GLY A 64 -2.41 -4.52 -9.12
N GLY A 65 -2.63 -5.39 -8.13
CA GLY A 65 -2.45 -6.84 -8.29
C GLY A 65 -1.01 -7.18 -8.66
N LEU A 66 -0.84 -8.05 -9.67
CA LEU A 66 0.47 -8.44 -10.20
C LEU A 66 0.86 -7.68 -11.48
N ASP A 67 0.07 -6.68 -11.89
CA ASP A 67 0.30 -5.89 -13.09
C ASP A 67 1.32 -4.77 -12.81
N PRO A 68 2.51 -4.78 -13.44
CA PRO A 68 3.53 -3.78 -13.19
C PRO A 68 3.11 -2.38 -13.61
N VAL A 69 2.32 -2.23 -14.68
CA VAL A 69 1.88 -0.92 -15.16
C VAL A 69 0.92 -0.28 -14.18
N LEU A 70 -0.05 -1.06 -13.67
CA LEU A 70 -1.00 -0.57 -12.66
C LEU A 70 -0.30 -0.22 -11.35
N ARG A 71 0.73 -0.99 -10.96
CA ARG A 71 1.57 -0.68 -9.80
C ARG A 71 2.29 0.66 -9.97
N ASP A 72 2.90 0.91 -11.12
CA ASP A 72 3.60 2.18 -11.39
C ASP A 72 2.64 3.39 -11.44
N ILE A 73 1.43 3.21 -11.97
CA ILE A 73 0.40 4.25 -11.92
C ILE A 73 0.01 4.55 -10.48
N CYS A 74 -0.24 3.51 -9.67
CA CYS A 74 -0.63 3.68 -8.28
C CYS A 74 0.48 4.33 -7.44
N VAL A 75 1.73 3.86 -7.58
CA VAL A 75 2.90 4.44 -6.90
C VAL A 75 3.02 5.93 -7.22
N ARG A 76 3.06 6.31 -8.50
CA ARG A 76 3.16 7.72 -8.91
C ARG A 76 2.02 8.56 -8.33
N GLY A 77 0.79 8.08 -8.43
CA GLY A 77 -0.36 8.74 -7.86
C GLY A 77 -0.22 8.98 -6.35
N LEU A 78 0.25 7.98 -5.59
CA LEU A 78 0.45 8.14 -4.14
C LEU A 78 1.64 9.07 -3.81
N VAL A 79 2.73 9.02 -4.59
CA VAL A 79 3.92 9.84 -4.38
C VAL A 79 3.62 11.33 -4.58
N ASP A 80 2.81 11.68 -5.58
CA ASP A 80 2.40 13.07 -5.84
C ASP A 80 1.69 13.73 -4.63
N ARG A 81 1.11 12.92 -3.74
CA ARG A 81 0.40 13.36 -2.53
C ARG A 81 1.30 13.55 -1.31
N LYS A 82 2.60 13.22 -1.42
CA LYS A 82 3.64 13.45 -0.38
C LYS A 82 3.25 12.93 1.01
N LEU A 83 2.78 11.69 1.07
CA LEU A 83 2.36 11.04 2.30
C LEU A 83 3.56 10.76 3.22
N PRO A 84 3.35 10.69 4.55
CA PRO A 84 4.41 10.37 5.51
C PRO A 84 4.94 8.93 5.36
N GLY A 85 4.19 8.02 4.71
CA GLY A 85 4.63 6.66 4.45
C GLY A 85 3.77 5.93 3.43
N TYR A 86 4.28 4.80 2.96
CA TYR A 86 3.66 4.01 1.89
C TYR A 86 3.65 2.52 2.23
N ALA A 87 2.54 1.87 1.95
CA ALA A 87 2.39 0.44 2.08
C ALA A 87 2.21 -0.23 0.72
N ILE A 88 2.67 -1.48 0.60
CA ILE A 88 2.47 -2.33 -0.57
C ILE A 88 1.41 -3.35 -0.19
N GLY A 89 0.20 -3.18 -0.73
CA GLY A 89 -0.97 -4.01 -0.44
C GLY A 89 -1.40 -4.91 -1.59
N GLY A 90 -2.40 -5.74 -1.32
CA GLY A 90 -3.00 -6.62 -2.33
C GLY A 90 -2.07 -7.74 -2.82
N LEU A 91 -1.14 -8.19 -1.96
CA LEU A 91 -0.17 -9.27 -2.23
C LEU A 91 -0.35 -10.42 -1.24
N SER A 92 -1.58 -10.91 -1.12
CA SER A 92 -1.89 -12.07 -0.26
C SER A 92 -3.08 -12.85 -0.81
N GLY A 93 -3.23 -12.85 -2.14
CA GLY A 93 -4.40 -13.41 -2.81
C GLY A 93 -4.21 -14.82 -3.37
N GLY A 94 -3.03 -15.43 -3.18
CA GLY A 94 -2.68 -16.77 -3.66
C GLY A 94 -1.63 -16.81 -4.76
N GLU A 95 -0.88 -15.72 -4.95
CA GLU A 95 0.24 -15.65 -5.89
C GLU A 95 1.46 -16.48 -5.44
N ASP A 96 2.34 -16.79 -6.38
CA ASP A 96 3.62 -17.42 -6.09
C ASP A 96 4.64 -16.42 -5.53
N LYS A 97 5.66 -16.93 -4.83
CA LYS A 97 6.70 -16.11 -4.18
C LYS A 97 7.49 -15.24 -5.16
N ASN A 98 7.76 -15.69 -6.38
CA ASN A 98 8.53 -14.90 -7.33
C ASN A 98 7.72 -13.71 -7.82
N SER A 99 6.43 -13.92 -8.11
CA SER A 99 5.50 -12.83 -8.44
C SER A 99 5.38 -11.83 -7.30
N PHE A 100 5.25 -12.31 -6.06
CA PHE A 100 5.26 -11.46 -4.86
C PHE A 100 6.51 -10.58 -4.81
N TRP A 101 7.70 -11.19 -4.81
CA TRP A 101 8.96 -10.45 -4.67
C TRP A 101 9.23 -9.51 -5.85
N ARG A 102 8.82 -9.86 -7.07
CA ARG A 102 8.91 -8.99 -8.23
C ARG A 102 8.12 -7.70 -8.03
N VAL A 103 6.86 -7.81 -7.59
CA VAL A 103 6.01 -6.63 -7.34
C VAL A 103 6.57 -5.80 -6.19
N VAL A 104 7.01 -6.46 -5.11
CA VAL A 104 7.60 -5.79 -3.96
C VAL A 104 8.84 -5.00 -4.37
N ALA A 105 9.78 -5.62 -5.09
CA ALA A 105 11.01 -4.96 -5.57
C ALA A 105 10.72 -3.80 -6.54
N GLN A 106 9.73 -3.95 -7.41
CA GLN A 106 9.31 -2.87 -8.30
C GLN A 106 8.78 -1.67 -7.51
N CYS A 107 7.86 -1.91 -6.56
CA CYS A 107 7.26 -0.85 -5.76
C CYS A 107 8.31 -0.14 -4.91
N THR A 108 9.23 -0.89 -4.27
CA THR A 108 10.27 -0.27 -3.45
C THR A 108 11.24 0.57 -4.25
N ALA A 109 11.60 0.17 -5.48
CA ALA A 109 12.47 0.96 -6.35
C ALA A 109 11.84 2.29 -6.77
N ALA A 110 10.50 2.35 -6.86
CA ALA A 110 9.78 3.54 -7.31
C ALA A 110 9.29 4.45 -6.15
N LEU A 111 9.27 3.95 -4.92
CA LEU A 111 8.87 4.73 -3.74
C LEU A 111 10.03 5.59 -3.21
N PRO A 112 9.76 6.75 -2.59
CA PRO A 112 10.82 7.61 -2.03
C PRO A 112 11.69 6.87 -1.00
N ASP A 113 13.02 7.08 -1.07
CA ASP A 113 13.99 6.46 -0.16
C ASP A 113 13.97 7.07 1.25
N ASP A 114 13.47 8.30 1.40
CA ASP A 114 13.35 9.04 2.66
C ASP A 114 12.05 8.73 3.41
N LYS A 115 11.22 7.81 2.90
CA LYS A 115 9.92 7.46 3.46
C LYS A 115 9.85 5.99 3.86
N PRO A 116 9.19 5.68 4.99
CA PRO A 116 8.98 4.30 5.41
C PRO A 116 8.13 3.53 4.39
N ARG A 117 8.50 2.27 4.19
CA ARG A 117 7.85 1.33 3.28
C ARG A 117 7.37 0.13 4.08
N TYR A 118 6.08 -0.18 3.99
CA TYR A 118 5.46 -1.29 4.72
C TYR A 118 4.88 -2.34 3.76
N VAL A 119 5.40 -3.58 3.77
CA VAL A 119 4.79 -4.68 2.99
C VAL A 119 3.69 -5.33 3.81
N MET A 120 2.44 -5.23 3.34
CA MET A 120 1.30 -5.84 4.00
C MET A 120 1.14 -7.28 3.55
N VAL A 121 1.37 -8.23 4.48
CA VAL A 121 1.37 -9.67 4.18
C VAL A 121 0.33 -10.44 5.00
N GLN A 122 -0.33 -11.41 4.36
CA GLN A 122 -1.16 -12.43 4.99
C GLN A 122 -0.47 -13.81 4.79
N MET A 123 0.33 -14.20 5.79
CA MET A 123 0.86 -15.54 6.11
C MET A 123 2.12 -16.13 5.41
N THR A 124 2.88 -16.85 6.27
CA THR A 124 4.06 -17.73 6.06
C THR A 124 5.21 -17.21 5.20
N LEU A 125 5.67 -15.98 5.45
CA LEU A 125 7.07 -15.68 5.15
C LEU A 125 7.95 -16.50 6.10
N SER A 126 8.88 -17.27 5.53
CA SER A 126 9.93 -17.92 6.30
C SER A 126 10.92 -16.87 6.82
N PHE A 127 11.78 -17.23 7.76
CA PHE A 127 12.88 -16.35 8.18
C PHE A 127 13.76 -15.91 7.00
N GLN A 128 13.96 -16.77 5.99
CA GLN A 128 14.71 -16.43 4.78
C GLN A 128 14.01 -15.35 3.95
N ASP A 129 12.69 -15.37 3.90
CA ASP A 129 11.90 -14.36 3.18
C ASP A 129 12.04 -12.97 3.84
N ILE A 130 12.13 -12.91 5.18
CA ILE A 130 12.40 -11.67 5.92
C ILE A 130 13.83 -11.18 5.67
N LEU A 131 14.82 -12.08 5.61
CA LEU A 131 16.19 -11.71 5.27
C LEU A 131 16.30 -11.15 3.84
N TYR A 132 15.54 -11.73 2.90
CA TYR A 132 15.47 -11.22 1.53
C TYR A 132 14.86 -9.82 1.48
N SER A 133 13.87 -9.54 2.33
CA SER A 133 13.25 -8.22 2.42
C SER A 133 14.19 -7.14 2.99
N ASN A 134 15.12 -7.50 3.89
CA ASN A 134 16.11 -6.56 4.42
C ASN A 134 17.02 -5.97 3.32
N HIS A 135 17.26 -6.69 2.23
CA HIS A 135 17.97 -6.14 1.06
C HIS A 135 17.18 -5.04 0.33
N LEU A 136 15.86 -4.97 0.54
CA LEU A 136 14.95 -4.03 -0.10
C LEU A 136 14.59 -2.82 0.79
N LYS A 137 15.23 -2.69 1.96
CA LYS A 137 15.09 -1.56 2.92
C LYS A 137 13.63 -1.32 3.38
N PHE A 138 13.03 -2.30 4.06
CA PHE A 138 11.76 -2.11 4.77
C PHE A 138 11.97 -1.61 6.20
N VAL A 139 10.95 -0.95 6.76
CA VAL A 139 10.84 -0.70 8.21
C VAL A 139 10.14 -1.89 8.86
#